data_AF-A0A5K1JWM4-F1
#
_entry.id   AF-A0A5K1JWM4-F1
#
_cell.length_a   1.000
_cell.length_b   1.000
_cell.length_c   1.000
_cell.angle_alpha   90.00
_cell.angle_beta   90.00
_cell.angle_gamma   90.00
#
_symmetry.space_group_name_H-M   'P 1'
#
loop_
_entity.id
_entity.type
_entity.pdbx_description
1 polymer ?
#
loop_
_entity_poly.entity_id
_entity_poly.type
_entity_poly.pdbx_seq_one_letter_code
_entity_poly.pdbx_strand_id
1 'polypeptide(L)'
;MTSSLAQQLAKGASLNANLLNEKSRRQAASESYLFSPKEARQHDIDSLYALGVNGFLQLKSLQPDVTRFEHTLFSDTAKSLDRTLLPKEQNADLDSTIAAFMPLLGPYLLDSPSGKVLEWLVRRFRIHEFNVSSIVSLFLPYHNTPHFTKMVSILHIFDNTPLRFLQAYKTTGKPLHRPLLINDLLSKPEVARFASSILPATLRDHAAGVHRALIAFHAGVLLEYIAKVKALDENVMTFLLPAAMEPLQSASDPRSEVKPALLHELILGSYLILAAISQRAHLTAKATKTILGAIVECAERVSPKQLVRTLVSICAPQDHLEKLSGSLVKNLVAIPGISAELVGAMAWTGAEKFLNPFIDNILSRVDNASAFEVAEALVTSSGLLPSIAQSSAASLLRRLVDENLAESFAAWRSLLSQLHQRQPKAVQAASQSVIEENEEHRDAVEQVLLSLTVPIAGGPTADAETATLLVGSSTSD
;
A
#
# COMPACT_ATOMS: atom_id res chain seq x y z
N MET A 1 -41.04 -3.92 25.64
CA MET A 1 -40.77 -5.30 25.20
C MET A 1 -41.63 -5.57 23.97
N THR A 2 -41.02 -5.71 22.79
CA THR A 2 -41.73 -6.08 21.56
C THR A 2 -42.13 -7.55 21.62
N SER A 3 -43.40 -7.89 21.36
CA SER A 3 -43.87 -9.28 21.42
C SER A 3 -43.18 -10.17 20.38
N SER A 4 -43.05 -11.47 20.66
CA SER A 4 -42.49 -12.46 19.72
C SER A 4 -43.19 -12.42 18.36
N LEU A 5 -44.49 -12.14 18.35
CA LEU A 5 -45.29 -11.96 17.13
C LEU A 5 -44.91 -10.69 16.36
N ALA A 6 -44.64 -9.58 17.05
CA ALA A 6 -44.16 -8.36 16.41
C ALA A 6 -42.79 -8.55 15.74
N GLN A 7 -41.90 -9.33 16.36
CA GLN A 7 -40.61 -9.69 15.76
C GLN A 7 -40.75 -10.64 14.56
N GLN A 8 -41.67 -11.60 14.60
CA GLN A 8 -41.97 -12.50 13.47
C GLN A 8 -42.60 -11.74 12.30
N LEU A 9 -43.54 -10.83 12.56
CA LEU A 9 -44.15 -9.98 11.55
C LEU A 9 -43.14 -9.00 10.95
N ALA A 10 -42.24 -8.41 11.75
CA ALA A 10 -41.17 -7.56 11.25
C ALA A 10 -40.18 -8.32 10.36
N LYS A 11 -39.91 -9.60 10.65
CA LYS A 11 -39.06 -10.47 9.82
C LYS A 11 -39.75 -10.95 8.54
N GLY A 12 -41.07 -11.07 8.53
CA GLY A 12 -41.87 -11.53 7.39
C GLY A 12 -42.51 -10.42 6.54
N ALA A 13 -42.42 -9.15 6.97
CA ALA A 13 -42.99 -8.04 6.23
C ALA A 13 -42.23 -7.80 4.92
N SER A 14 -42.93 -7.99 3.79
CA SER A 14 -42.42 -7.60 2.48
C SER A 14 -42.11 -6.10 2.45
N LEU A 15 -41.00 -5.69 1.82
CA LEU A 15 -40.68 -4.29 1.56
C LEU A 15 -41.80 -3.56 0.80
N ASN A 16 -42.64 -4.29 0.07
CA ASN A 16 -43.82 -3.77 -0.61
C ASN A 16 -45.04 -3.61 0.28
N ALA A 17 -45.10 -4.27 1.44
CA ALA A 17 -46.17 -4.07 2.42
C ALA A 17 -46.23 -2.61 2.86
N ASN A 18 -45.07 -1.93 2.90
CA ASN A 18 -44.98 -0.51 3.17
C ASN A 18 -45.69 0.34 2.09
N LEU A 19 -45.68 -0.06 0.81
CA LEU A 19 -46.28 0.70 -0.31
C LEU A 19 -47.81 0.58 -0.41
N LEU A 20 -48.42 -0.29 0.40
CA LEU A 20 -49.88 -0.48 0.46
C LEU A 20 -50.60 0.73 1.07
N ASN A 21 -49.91 1.52 1.90
CA ASN A 21 -50.43 2.78 2.44
C ASN A 21 -50.05 3.96 1.52
N GLU A 22 -51.01 4.84 1.23
CA GLU A 22 -50.82 6.04 0.44
C GLU A 22 -49.70 6.95 0.99
N LYS A 23 -49.60 7.10 2.33
CA LYS A 23 -48.55 7.93 2.96
C LYS A 23 -47.16 7.41 2.63
N SER A 24 -46.96 6.10 2.72
CA SER A 24 -45.69 5.43 2.43
C SER A 24 -45.38 5.43 0.94
N ARG A 25 -46.39 5.31 0.08
CA ARG A 25 -46.23 5.44 -1.38
C ARG A 25 -45.79 6.85 -1.77
N ARG A 26 -46.41 7.87 -1.17
CA ARG A 26 -46.00 9.28 -1.36
C ARG A 26 -44.59 9.53 -0.86
N GLN A 27 -44.19 8.89 0.25
CA GLN A 27 -42.83 8.96 0.78
C GLN A 27 -41.82 8.32 -0.19
N ALA A 28 -42.07 7.10 -0.65
CA ALA A 28 -41.22 6.42 -1.63
C ALA A 28 -41.09 7.22 -2.93
N ALA A 29 -42.18 7.80 -3.43
CA ALA A 29 -42.17 8.68 -4.61
C ALA A 29 -41.40 10.00 -4.42
N SER A 30 -41.06 10.35 -3.17
CA SER A 30 -40.31 11.56 -2.83
C SER A 30 -38.82 11.33 -2.60
N GLU A 31 -38.39 10.07 -2.53
CA GLU A 31 -36.98 9.69 -2.37
C GLU A 31 -36.28 9.85 -3.72
N SER A 32 -35.38 10.82 -3.77
CA SER A 32 -34.66 11.20 -4.97
C SER A 32 -33.28 11.74 -4.59
N TYR A 33 -32.30 11.40 -5.42
CA TYR A 33 -30.93 11.86 -5.29
C TYR A 33 -30.74 13.26 -5.89
N LEU A 34 -31.34 13.54 -7.05
CA LEU A 34 -31.18 14.84 -7.71
C LEU A 34 -32.23 15.87 -7.33
N PHE A 35 -33.47 15.43 -7.10
CA PHE A 35 -34.61 16.33 -7.00
C PHE A 35 -35.03 16.59 -5.55
N SER A 36 -35.72 17.71 -5.34
CA SER A 36 -36.45 17.93 -4.10
C SER A 36 -37.63 16.95 -3.99
N PRO A 37 -38.14 16.65 -2.78
CA PRO A 37 -39.32 15.82 -2.59
C PRO A 37 -40.56 16.28 -3.39
N LYS A 38 -40.67 17.58 -3.70
CA LYS A 38 -41.77 18.13 -4.48
C LYS A 38 -41.61 17.84 -5.97
N GLU A 39 -40.43 18.09 -6.52
CA GLU A 39 -40.10 17.84 -7.94
C GLU A 39 -40.03 16.34 -8.25
N ALA A 40 -39.45 15.55 -7.35
CA ALA A 40 -39.31 14.09 -7.53
C ALA A 40 -40.65 13.39 -7.84
N ARG A 41 -41.73 13.88 -7.21
CA ARG A 41 -43.10 13.36 -7.39
C ARG A 41 -43.74 13.73 -8.73
N GLN A 42 -43.19 14.72 -9.44
CA GLN A 42 -43.69 15.17 -10.74
C GLN A 42 -43.08 14.39 -11.90
N HIS A 43 -41.92 13.76 -11.70
CA HIS A 43 -41.27 12.97 -12.73
C HIS A 43 -41.86 11.56 -12.81
N ASP A 44 -42.38 11.22 -13.99
CA ASP A 44 -42.78 9.88 -14.35
C ASP A 44 -41.57 9.01 -14.74
N ILE A 45 -41.83 7.73 -14.96
CA ILE A 45 -40.78 6.76 -15.27
C ILE A 45 -40.12 7.01 -16.62
N ASP A 46 -40.86 7.49 -17.61
CA ASP A 46 -40.34 7.78 -18.94
C ASP A 46 -39.37 8.97 -18.92
N SER A 47 -39.71 10.03 -18.19
CA SER A 47 -38.82 11.17 -17.98
C SER A 47 -37.54 10.77 -17.24
N LEU A 48 -37.66 9.93 -16.20
CA LEU A 48 -36.51 9.44 -15.44
C LEU A 48 -35.63 8.50 -16.27
N TYR A 49 -36.23 7.67 -17.11
CA TYR A 49 -35.51 6.79 -18.03
C TYR A 49 -34.72 7.61 -19.06
N ALA A 50 -35.36 8.59 -19.70
CA ALA A 50 -34.69 9.49 -20.65
C ALA A 50 -33.52 10.25 -19.98
N LEU A 51 -33.71 10.71 -18.75
CA LEU A 51 -32.66 11.35 -17.95
C LEU A 51 -31.49 10.39 -17.68
N GLY A 52 -31.79 9.17 -17.23
CA GLY A 52 -30.82 8.13 -16.92
C GLY A 52 -29.99 7.71 -18.14
N VAL A 53 -30.66 7.44 -19.27
CA VAL A 53 -30.02 7.09 -20.54
C VAL A 53 -29.14 8.23 -21.05
N ASN A 54 -29.60 9.49 -20.97
CA ASN A 54 -28.78 10.64 -21.33
C ASN A 54 -27.51 10.73 -20.48
N GLY A 55 -27.63 10.54 -19.16
CA GLY A 55 -26.48 10.48 -18.25
C GLY A 55 -25.54 9.32 -18.58
N PHE A 56 -26.09 8.14 -18.87
CA PHE A 56 -25.32 6.95 -19.21
C PHE A 56 -24.53 7.13 -20.51
N LEU A 57 -25.13 7.72 -21.55
CA LEU A 57 -24.43 7.99 -22.81
C LEU A 57 -23.26 8.98 -22.63
N GLN A 58 -23.44 10.00 -21.79
CA GLN A 58 -22.35 10.92 -21.44
C GLN A 58 -21.27 10.19 -20.64
N LEU A 59 -21.64 9.38 -19.66
CA LEU A 59 -20.71 8.57 -18.86
C LEU A 59 -19.94 7.56 -19.72
N LYS A 60 -20.59 6.93 -20.70
CA LYS A 60 -19.97 5.97 -21.64
C LYS A 60 -18.84 6.61 -22.44
N SER A 61 -18.91 7.92 -22.73
CA SER A 61 -17.82 8.64 -23.38
C SER A 61 -16.60 8.87 -22.45
N LEU A 62 -16.83 8.91 -21.14
CA LEU A 62 -15.80 9.10 -20.12
C LEU A 62 -15.21 7.77 -19.63
N GLN A 63 -16.04 6.74 -19.51
CA GLN A 63 -15.71 5.41 -19.02
C GLN A 63 -16.35 4.35 -19.93
N PRO A 64 -15.67 3.88 -20.98
CA PRO A 64 -16.22 2.92 -21.95
C PRO A 64 -16.65 1.58 -21.33
N ASP A 65 -16.01 1.15 -20.24
CA ASP A 65 -16.29 -0.13 -19.56
C ASP A 65 -17.74 -0.23 -19.05
N VAL A 66 -18.44 0.90 -18.89
CA VAL A 66 -19.86 0.91 -18.50
C VAL A 66 -20.78 0.31 -19.57
N THR A 67 -20.32 0.21 -20.82
CA THR A 67 -21.12 -0.27 -21.96
C THR A 67 -21.73 -1.65 -21.70
N ARG A 68 -21.03 -2.53 -20.99
CA ARG A 68 -21.51 -3.89 -20.67
C ARG A 68 -22.78 -3.90 -19.82
N PHE A 69 -23.12 -2.80 -19.15
CA PHE A 69 -24.30 -2.68 -18.28
C PHE A 69 -25.51 -2.05 -18.99
N GLU A 70 -25.35 -1.57 -20.23
CA GLU A 70 -26.38 -0.84 -20.98
C GLU A 70 -27.67 -1.67 -21.12
N HIS A 71 -27.54 -2.91 -21.56
CA HIS A 71 -28.69 -3.80 -21.75
C HIS A 71 -29.41 -4.11 -20.42
N THR A 72 -28.68 -4.35 -19.34
CA THR A 72 -29.26 -4.78 -18.06
C THR A 72 -29.86 -3.62 -17.27
N LEU A 73 -29.24 -2.44 -17.31
CA LEU A 73 -29.62 -1.31 -16.45
C LEU A 73 -30.33 -0.16 -17.20
N PHE A 74 -30.15 -0.04 -18.51
CA PHE A 74 -30.58 1.12 -19.31
C PHE A 74 -31.39 0.75 -20.58
N SER A 75 -31.91 -0.47 -20.68
CA SER A 75 -32.82 -0.88 -21.77
C SER A 75 -34.30 -0.58 -21.46
N ASP A 76 -35.16 -0.65 -22.47
CA ASP A 76 -36.62 -0.62 -22.27
C ASP A 76 -37.12 -1.76 -21.36
N THR A 77 -36.44 -2.91 -21.41
CA THR A 77 -36.74 -4.03 -20.51
C THR A 77 -36.45 -3.63 -19.07
N ALA A 78 -35.29 -3.02 -18.81
CA ALA A 78 -34.92 -2.48 -17.50
C ALA A 78 -35.90 -1.41 -17.01
N LYS A 79 -36.45 -0.58 -17.92
CA LYS A 79 -37.49 0.40 -17.59
C LYS A 79 -38.76 -0.24 -17.02
N SER A 80 -39.15 -1.39 -17.56
CA SER A 80 -40.35 -2.12 -17.12
C SER A 80 -40.13 -3.05 -15.92
N LEU A 81 -38.87 -3.37 -15.58
CA LEU A 81 -38.49 -4.38 -14.58
C LEU A 81 -38.81 -3.94 -13.15
N ASP A 82 -39.79 -4.54 -12.47
CA ASP A 82 -39.99 -4.35 -11.02
C ASP A 82 -39.21 -5.42 -10.25
N ARG A 83 -38.09 -5.01 -9.65
CA ARG A 83 -37.22 -5.93 -8.92
C ARG A 83 -37.92 -6.64 -7.76
N THR A 84 -38.98 -6.06 -7.20
CA THR A 84 -39.68 -6.67 -6.07
C THR A 84 -40.57 -7.85 -6.45
N LEU A 85 -40.83 -8.00 -7.75
CA LEU A 85 -41.53 -9.15 -8.32
C LEU A 85 -40.57 -10.24 -8.80
N LEU A 86 -39.25 -9.99 -8.76
CA LEU A 86 -38.26 -10.96 -9.20
C LEU A 86 -38.02 -12.04 -8.14
N PRO A 87 -37.77 -13.29 -8.58
CA PRO A 87 -37.23 -14.33 -7.71
C PRO A 87 -35.95 -13.88 -6.98
N LYS A 88 -35.68 -14.48 -5.81
CA LYS A 88 -34.53 -14.13 -4.97
C LYS A 88 -33.20 -14.22 -5.72
N GLU A 89 -33.02 -15.25 -6.55
CA GLU A 89 -31.79 -15.46 -7.33
C GLU A 89 -31.59 -14.36 -8.37
N GLN A 90 -32.62 -14.03 -9.15
CA GLN A 90 -32.56 -12.94 -10.13
C GLN A 90 -32.33 -11.56 -9.48
N ASN A 91 -32.87 -11.33 -8.28
CA ASN A 91 -32.56 -10.15 -7.49
C ASN A 91 -31.08 -10.10 -7.08
N ALA A 92 -30.50 -11.24 -6.69
CA ALA A 92 -29.09 -11.33 -6.33
C ALA A 92 -28.17 -11.07 -7.53
N ASP A 93 -28.55 -11.55 -8.73
CA ASP A 93 -27.83 -11.26 -9.98
C ASP A 93 -27.87 -9.76 -10.32
N LEU A 94 -29.04 -9.14 -10.13
CA LEU A 94 -29.19 -7.69 -10.29
C LEU A 94 -28.35 -6.92 -9.26
N ASP A 95 -28.32 -7.38 -8.00
CA ASP A 95 -27.49 -6.78 -6.95
C ASP A 95 -26.00 -6.87 -7.28
N SER A 96 -25.55 -8.02 -7.79
CA SER A 96 -24.18 -8.22 -8.26
C SER A 96 -23.86 -7.31 -9.44
N THR A 97 -24.77 -7.20 -10.40
CA THR A 97 -24.64 -6.30 -11.57
C THR A 97 -24.49 -4.84 -11.13
N ILE A 98 -25.34 -4.39 -10.20
CA ILE A 98 -25.28 -3.02 -9.66
C ILE A 98 -24.00 -2.81 -8.86
N ALA A 99 -23.60 -3.76 -8.02
CA ALA A 99 -22.36 -3.70 -7.27
C ALA A 99 -21.14 -3.59 -8.20
N ALA A 100 -21.14 -4.29 -9.34
CA ALA A 100 -20.09 -4.22 -10.34
C ALA A 100 -20.08 -2.93 -11.17
N PHE A 101 -21.24 -2.28 -11.31
CA PHE A 101 -21.38 -1.01 -12.00
C PHE A 101 -20.89 0.17 -11.13
N MET A 102 -21.17 0.14 -9.82
CA MET A 102 -20.96 1.28 -8.90
C MET A 102 -19.52 1.83 -8.91
N PRO A 103 -18.44 1.02 -8.80
CA PRO A 103 -17.08 1.54 -8.78
C PRO A 103 -16.70 2.34 -10.03
N LEU A 104 -17.29 2.03 -11.18
CA LEU A 104 -17.02 2.73 -12.44
C LEU A 104 -17.52 4.18 -12.43
N LEU A 105 -18.47 4.52 -11.54
CA LEU A 105 -18.92 5.89 -11.31
C LEU A 105 -17.93 6.68 -10.44
N GLY A 106 -17.11 6.00 -9.64
CA GLY A 106 -16.24 6.61 -8.63
C GLY A 106 -15.39 7.78 -9.15
N PRO A 107 -14.65 7.64 -10.26
CA PRO A 107 -13.83 8.72 -10.80
C PRO A 107 -14.62 9.96 -11.25
N TYR A 108 -15.92 9.80 -11.55
CA TYR A 108 -16.80 10.82 -12.12
C TYR A 108 -17.98 11.13 -11.20
N LEU A 109 -17.91 10.74 -9.92
CA LEU A 109 -19.08 10.69 -9.04
C LEU A 109 -19.76 12.06 -8.87
N LEU A 110 -18.95 13.12 -8.86
CA LEU A 110 -19.39 14.49 -8.67
C LEU A 110 -19.85 15.16 -9.99
N ASP A 111 -19.67 14.48 -11.13
CA ASP A 111 -20.06 15.01 -12.43
C ASP A 111 -21.56 14.82 -12.67
N SER A 112 -22.16 15.73 -13.46
CA SER A 112 -23.59 15.68 -13.80
C SER A 112 -24.06 14.33 -14.41
N PRO A 113 -23.31 13.67 -15.31
CA PRO A 113 -23.70 12.36 -15.87
C PRO A 113 -23.94 11.30 -14.79
N SER A 114 -23.05 11.19 -13.81
CA SER A 114 -23.15 10.22 -12.72
C SER A 114 -24.37 10.48 -11.85
N GLY A 115 -24.70 11.76 -11.59
CA GLY A 115 -25.90 12.11 -10.84
C GLY A 115 -27.19 11.66 -11.52
N LYS A 116 -27.30 11.84 -12.85
CA LYS A 116 -28.46 11.39 -13.65
C LYS A 116 -28.60 9.86 -13.62
N VAL A 117 -27.48 9.16 -13.77
CA VAL A 117 -27.41 7.70 -13.67
C VAL A 117 -27.87 7.23 -12.29
N LEU A 118 -27.34 7.82 -11.22
CA LEU A 118 -27.71 7.46 -9.86
C LEU A 118 -29.18 7.74 -9.55
N GLU A 119 -29.74 8.85 -10.04
CA GLU A 119 -31.17 9.13 -9.92
C GLU A 119 -32.01 8.02 -10.57
N TRP A 120 -31.66 7.60 -11.79
CA TRP A 120 -32.32 6.47 -12.44
C TRP A 120 -32.23 5.20 -11.60
N LEU A 121 -31.05 4.87 -11.07
CA LEU A 121 -30.86 3.67 -10.28
C LEU A 121 -31.63 3.70 -8.94
N VAL A 122 -31.67 4.86 -8.28
CA VAL A 122 -32.47 5.09 -7.06
C VAL A 122 -33.95 4.90 -7.36
N ARG A 123 -34.44 5.50 -8.43
CA ARG A 123 -35.88 5.53 -8.74
C ARG A 123 -36.40 4.24 -9.37
N ARG A 124 -35.61 3.54 -10.18
CA ARG A 124 -36.01 2.29 -10.85
C ARG A 124 -35.67 1.06 -10.02
N PHE A 125 -34.43 0.97 -9.54
CA PHE A 125 -33.90 -0.23 -8.89
C PHE A 125 -33.83 -0.12 -7.37
N ARG A 126 -34.25 1.02 -6.79
CA ARG A 126 -34.30 1.24 -5.34
C ARG A 126 -32.97 0.93 -4.66
N ILE A 127 -31.86 1.31 -5.30
CA ILE A 127 -30.52 0.97 -4.81
C ILE A 127 -30.25 1.48 -3.38
N HIS A 128 -30.92 2.58 -2.98
CA HIS A 128 -30.86 3.16 -1.64
C HIS A 128 -31.51 2.29 -0.55
N GLU A 129 -32.21 1.22 -0.96
CA GLU A 129 -32.81 0.23 -0.07
C GLU A 129 -32.08 -1.12 -0.15
N PHE A 130 -31.77 -1.58 -1.36
CA PHE A 130 -31.26 -2.92 -1.59
C PHE A 130 -29.73 -3.00 -1.70
N ASN A 131 -29.07 -1.91 -2.11
CA ASN A 131 -27.63 -1.87 -2.43
C ASN A 131 -26.88 -0.84 -1.56
N VAL A 132 -27.34 -0.65 -0.32
CA VAL A 132 -26.84 0.38 0.61
C VAL A 132 -25.33 0.29 0.80
N SER A 133 -24.79 -0.92 0.97
CA SER A 133 -23.34 -1.12 1.12
C SER A 133 -22.55 -0.65 -0.09
N SER A 134 -22.98 -1.01 -1.31
CA SER A 134 -22.34 -0.58 -2.55
C SER A 134 -22.40 0.94 -2.73
N ILE A 135 -23.53 1.56 -2.37
CA ILE A 135 -23.66 3.02 -2.38
C ILE A 135 -22.68 3.66 -1.40
N VAL A 136 -22.63 3.19 -0.15
CA VAL A 136 -21.70 3.77 0.82
C VAL A 136 -20.26 3.56 0.39
N SER A 137 -19.89 2.40 -0.16
CA SER A 137 -18.54 2.18 -0.71
C SER A 137 -18.18 3.18 -1.82
N LEU A 138 -19.10 3.48 -2.73
CA LEU A 138 -18.91 4.48 -3.79
C LEU A 138 -18.76 5.90 -3.23
N PHE A 139 -19.58 6.25 -2.25
CA PHE A 139 -19.73 7.62 -1.77
C PHE A 139 -18.79 7.99 -0.61
N LEU A 140 -18.31 7.02 0.18
CA LEU A 140 -17.49 7.29 1.38
C LEU A 140 -16.16 8.01 1.08
N PRO A 141 -15.45 7.78 -0.05
CA PRO A 141 -14.31 8.62 -0.45
C PRO A 141 -14.65 10.11 -0.60
N TYR A 142 -15.93 10.43 -0.80
CA TYR A 142 -16.48 11.77 -0.96
C TYR A 142 -17.32 12.21 0.25
N HIS A 143 -17.07 11.64 1.44
CA HIS A 143 -17.91 11.82 2.64
C HIS A 143 -18.19 13.27 3.06
N ASN A 144 -17.30 14.20 2.71
CA ASN A 144 -17.38 15.61 3.09
C ASN A 144 -18.19 16.46 2.07
N THR A 145 -18.64 15.85 0.97
CA THR A 145 -19.35 16.57 -0.09
C THR A 145 -20.85 16.65 0.18
N PRO A 146 -21.57 17.65 -0.36
CA PRO A 146 -23.03 17.68 -0.31
C PRO A 146 -23.68 16.46 -0.98
N HIS A 147 -23.02 15.87 -1.97
CA HIS A 147 -23.45 14.67 -2.66
C HIS A 147 -23.57 13.48 -1.70
N PHE A 148 -22.61 13.30 -0.79
CA PHE A 148 -22.68 12.28 0.26
C PHE A 148 -23.88 12.52 1.19
N THR A 149 -24.02 13.74 1.71
CA THR A 149 -25.13 14.10 2.60
C THR A 149 -26.49 13.86 1.95
N LYS A 150 -26.64 14.25 0.68
CA LYS A 150 -27.88 14.04 -0.09
C LYS A 150 -28.16 12.54 -0.26
N MET A 151 -27.17 11.72 -0.61
CA MET A 151 -27.36 10.28 -0.72
C MET A 151 -27.72 9.64 0.63
N VAL A 152 -27.01 9.97 1.71
CA VAL A 152 -27.30 9.48 3.07
C VAL A 152 -28.72 9.83 3.53
N SER A 153 -29.24 11.00 3.13
CA SER A 153 -30.60 11.43 3.49
C SER A 153 -31.69 10.46 3.01
N ILE A 154 -31.45 9.74 1.91
CA ILE A 154 -32.41 8.80 1.32
C ILE A 154 -32.11 7.32 1.63
N LEU A 155 -30.93 6.98 2.19
CA LEU A 155 -30.57 5.57 2.46
C LEU A 155 -31.47 4.91 3.50
N HIS A 156 -31.91 3.67 3.26
CA HIS A 156 -32.61 2.86 4.26
C HIS A 156 -31.59 2.04 5.05
N ILE A 157 -31.17 2.58 6.20
CA ILE A 157 -30.11 2.00 7.02
C ILE A 157 -30.72 1.06 8.07
N PHE A 158 -30.33 -0.22 8.03
CA PHE A 158 -30.78 -1.23 8.99
C PHE A 158 -29.87 -1.26 10.24
N ASP A 159 -30.47 -1.53 11.40
CA ASP A 159 -29.79 -1.50 12.71
C ASP A 159 -28.68 -2.55 12.86
N ASN A 160 -28.77 -3.67 12.14
CA ASN A 160 -27.82 -4.78 12.19
C ASN A 160 -26.64 -4.64 11.21
N THR A 161 -26.42 -3.45 10.65
CA THR A 161 -25.36 -3.21 9.65
C THR A 161 -24.22 -2.37 10.23
N PRO A 162 -22.98 -2.55 9.74
CA PRO A 162 -21.87 -1.65 10.07
C PRO A 162 -22.20 -0.19 9.74
N LEU A 163 -23.08 0.05 8.77
CA LEU A 163 -23.47 1.35 8.26
C LEU A 163 -24.41 2.13 9.21
N ARG A 164 -24.81 1.52 10.33
CA ARG A 164 -25.70 2.14 11.31
C ARG A 164 -25.17 3.47 11.89
N PHE A 165 -23.85 3.70 11.82
CA PHE A 165 -23.26 4.99 12.21
C PHE A 165 -23.80 6.17 11.37
N LEU A 166 -24.21 5.92 10.12
CA LEU A 166 -24.72 6.96 9.21
C LEU A 166 -26.11 7.51 9.62
N GLN A 167 -26.85 6.80 10.47
CA GLN A 167 -28.20 7.21 10.86
C GLN A 167 -28.22 8.58 11.55
N ALA A 168 -27.20 8.92 12.36
CA ALA A 168 -27.12 10.21 13.02
C ALA A 168 -27.00 11.36 12.00
N TYR A 169 -26.24 11.14 10.93
CA TYR A 169 -26.05 12.10 9.84
C TYR A 169 -27.30 12.18 8.95
N LYS A 170 -27.98 11.06 8.72
CA LYS A 170 -29.29 11.04 8.05
C LYS A 170 -30.33 11.89 8.79
N THR A 171 -30.48 11.69 10.10
CA THR A 171 -31.49 12.41 10.90
C THR A 171 -31.18 13.90 11.05
N THR A 172 -29.90 14.27 11.20
CA THR A 172 -29.51 15.67 11.42
C THR A 172 -29.31 16.44 10.11
N GLY A 173 -29.16 15.77 8.97
CA GLY A 173 -28.81 16.38 7.69
C GLY A 173 -27.42 17.02 7.67
N LYS A 174 -26.58 16.74 8.66
CA LYS A 174 -25.24 17.33 8.78
C LYS A 174 -24.22 16.53 7.96
N PRO A 175 -23.22 17.21 7.34
CA PRO A 175 -22.15 16.54 6.61
C PRO A 175 -21.26 15.70 7.53
N LEU A 176 -20.76 14.58 6.99
CA LEU A 176 -19.78 13.72 7.67
C LEU A 176 -18.38 14.31 7.47
N HIS A 177 -17.88 15.04 8.47
CA HIS A 177 -16.50 15.53 8.46
C HIS A 177 -15.51 14.45 8.89
N ARG A 178 -14.27 14.54 8.40
CA ARG A 178 -13.23 13.53 8.64
C ARG A 178 -12.98 13.21 10.11
N PRO A 179 -12.90 14.18 11.05
CA PRO A 179 -12.73 13.86 12.47
C PRO A 179 -13.85 13.00 13.05
N LEU A 180 -15.10 13.21 12.60
CA LEU A 180 -16.25 12.43 13.05
C LEU A 180 -16.22 11.01 12.48
N LEU A 181 -15.85 10.86 11.19
CA LEU A 181 -15.63 9.55 10.58
C LEU A 181 -14.55 8.77 11.35
N ILE A 182 -13.44 9.41 11.70
CA ILE A 182 -12.37 8.78 12.47
C ILE A 182 -12.84 8.35 13.86
N ASN A 183 -13.65 9.17 14.54
CA ASN A 183 -14.26 8.77 15.81
C ASN A 183 -15.16 7.53 15.65
N ASP A 184 -15.96 7.47 14.57
CA ASP A 184 -16.80 6.31 14.27
C ASP A 184 -15.96 5.06 14.01
N LEU A 185 -14.87 5.17 13.23
CA LEU A 185 -13.93 4.08 12.95
C LEU A 185 -13.24 3.56 14.21
N LEU A 186 -12.80 4.45 15.09
CA LEU A 186 -12.16 4.10 16.37
C LEU A 186 -13.14 3.43 17.34
N SER A 187 -14.41 3.84 17.31
CA SER A 187 -15.43 3.33 18.23
C SER A 187 -16.06 2.00 17.77
N LYS A 188 -16.04 1.71 16.47
CA LYS A 188 -16.79 0.59 15.86
C LYS A 188 -15.89 -0.18 14.88
N PRO A 189 -15.35 -1.35 15.28
CA PRO A 189 -14.43 -2.13 14.44
C PRO A 189 -15.00 -2.49 13.06
N GLU A 190 -16.30 -2.80 12.97
CA GLU A 190 -16.93 -3.14 11.68
C GLU A 190 -16.95 -1.96 10.70
N VAL A 191 -17.01 -0.73 11.19
CA VAL A 191 -16.91 0.47 10.33
C VAL A 191 -15.48 0.61 9.80
N ALA A 192 -14.48 0.31 10.64
CA ALA A 192 -13.06 0.31 10.24
C ALA A 192 -12.76 -0.78 9.19
N ARG A 193 -13.30 -1.99 9.38
CA ARG A 193 -13.21 -3.06 8.37
C ARG A 193 -13.89 -2.68 7.06
N PHE A 194 -15.09 -2.12 7.14
CA PHE A 194 -15.80 -1.66 5.94
C PHE A 194 -14.99 -0.60 5.18
N ALA A 195 -14.57 0.49 5.84
CA ALA A 195 -13.83 1.56 5.19
C ALA A 195 -12.48 1.11 4.61
N SER A 196 -11.73 0.27 5.34
CA SER A 196 -10.42 -0.24 4.91
C SER A 196 -10.49 -1.22 3.74
N SER A 197 -11.64 -1.87 3.52
CA SER A 197 -11.82 -2.85 2.45
C SER A 197 -12.23 -2.25 1.09
N ILE A 198 -12.64 -0.98 1.04
CA ILE A 198 -13.18 -0.37 -0.20
C ILE A 198 -12.14 -0.39 -1.33
N LEU A 199 -10.92 0.10 -1.08
CA LEU A 199 -9.88 0.12 -2.09
C LEU A 199 -9.42 -1.31 -2.49
N PRO A 200 -9.09 -2.22 -1.55
CA PRO A 200 -8.78 -3.61 -1.88
C PRO A 200 -9.87 -4.31 -2.70
N ALA A 201 -11.14 -4.16 -2.34
CA ALA A 201 -12.25 -4.74 -3.11
C ALA A 201 -12.34 -4.14 -4.52
N THR A 202 -12.18 -2.83 -4.64
CA THR A 202 -12.15 -2.16 -5.96
C THR A 202 -10.99 -2.66 -6.82
N LEU A 203 -9.82 -2.89 -6.24
CA LEU A 203 -8.65 -3.41 -6.97
C LEU A 203 -8.87 -4.84 -7.49
N ARG A 204 -9.48 -5.72 -6.68
CA ARG A 204 -9.72 -7.11 -7.06
C ARG A 204 -10.78 -7.26 -8.15
N ASP A 205 -11.88 -6.53 -8.00
CA ASP A 205 -13.07 -6.80 -8.80
C ASP A 205 -13.24 -5.79 -9.95
N HIS A 206 -12.81 -4.53 -9.75
CA HIS A 206 -13.15 -3.40 -10.63
C HIS A 206 -12.05 -2.33 -10.70
N ALA A 207 -10.84 -2.70 -11.14
CA ALA A 207 -9.67 -1.82 -11.18
C ALA A 207 -9.90 -0.47 -11.89
N ALA A 208 -10.76 -0.44 -12.91
CA ALA A 208 -11.17 0.78 -13.61
C ALA A 208 -11.90 1.82 -12.73
N GLY A 209 -12.41 1.40 -11.57
CA GLY A 209 -13.01 2.25 -10.54
C GLY A 209 -12.00 2.91 -9.59
N VAL A 210 -10.72 2.53 -9.65
CA VAL A 210 -9.67 3.16 -8.84
C VAL A 210 -9.43 4.60 -9.31
N HIS A 211 -9.40 5.54 -8.37
CA HIS A 211 -9.23 6.96 -8.62
C HIS A 211 -8.58 7.67 -7.43
N ARG A 212 -8.09 8.89 -7.65
CA ARG A 212 -7.34 9.67 -6.65
C ARG A 212 -8.10 9.88 -5.33
N ALA A 213 -9.39 10.19 -5.39
CA ALA A 213 -10.17 10.40 -4.16
C ALA A 213 -10.25 9.13 -3.31
N LEU A 214 -10.43 7.96 -3.91
CA LEU A 214 -10.40 6.67 -3.21
C LEU A 214 -9.01 6.36 -2.62
N ILE A 215 -7.93 6.58 -3.37
CA ILE A 215 -6.56 6.36 -2.87
C ILE A 215 -6.25 7.29 -1.70
N ALA A 216 -6.57 8.58 -1.84
CA ALA A 216 -6.35 9.59 -0.81
C ALA A 216 -7.23 9.34 0.44
N PHE A 217 -8.48 8.91 0.24
CA PHE A 217 -9.36 8.47 1.31
C PHE A 217 -8.74 7.30 2.07
N HIS A 218 -8.35 6.24 1.35
CA HIS A 218 -7.77 5.03 1.94
C HIS A 218 -6.51 5.32 2.74
N ALA A 219 -5.50 5.95 2.12
CA ALA A 219 -4.25 6.29 2.78
C ALA A 219 -4.48 7.25 3.95
N GLY A 220 -5.27 8.30 3.73
CA GLY A 220 -5.52 9.31 4.76
C GLY A 220 -6.25 8.75 5.98
N VAL A 221 -7.36 8.05 5.77
CA VAL A 221 -8.18 7.51 6.85
C VAL A 221 -7.41 6.46 7.64
N LEU A 222 -6.67 5.56 6.98
CA LEU A 222 -5.90 4.54 7.67
C LEU A 222 -4.73 5.11 8.45
N LEU A 223 -4.00 6.10 7.91
CA LEU A 223 -2.93 6.77 8.66
C LEU A 223 -3.46 7.46 9.92
N GLU A 224 -4.59 8.16 9.81
CA GLU A 224 -5.18 8.86 10.95
C GLU A 224 -5.78 7.88 11.98
N TYR A 225 -6.37 6.79 11.51
CA TYR A 225 -6.83 5.68 12.36
C TYR A 225 -5.66 5.04 13.11
N ILE A 226 -4.58 4.67 12.39
CA ILE A 226 -3.35 4.12 12.97
C ILE A 226 -2.76 5.09 13.98
N ALA A 227 -2.77 6.40 13.74
CA ALA A 227 -2.24 7.38 14.68
C ALA A 227 -3.04 7.48 15.99
N LYS A 228 -4.36 7.21 15.96
CA LYS A 228 -5.27 7.46 17.09
C LYS A 228 -5.76 6.21 17.81
N VAL A 229 -5.71 5.03 17.18
CA VAL A 229 -6.14 3.77 17.80
C VAL A 229 -5.27 3.45 19.02
N LYS A 230 -5.88 2.89 20.07
CA LYS A 230 -5.16 2.62 21.33
C LYS A 230 -4.03 1.61 21.15
N ALA A 231 -4.33 0.50 20.49
CA ALA A 231 -3.38 -0.56 20.19
C ALA A 231 -3.71 -1.17 18.82
N LEU A 232 -2.68 -1.63 18.12
CA LEU A 232 -2.80 -2.45 16.91
C LEU A 232 -2.78 -3.92 17.33
N ASP A 233 -3.89 -4.40 17.90
CA ASP A 233 -4.04 -5.80 18.29
C ASP A 233 -4.24 -6.72 17.07
N GLU A 234 -4.26 -8.04 17.31
CA GLU A 234 -4.44 -9.03 16.24
C GLU A 234 -5.71 -8.79 15.41
N ASN A 235 -6.81 -8.40 16.08
CA ASN A 235 -8.09 -8.12 15.43
C ASN A 235 -8.01 -6.92 14.47
N VAL A 236 -7.33 -5.84 14.87
CA VAL A 236 -7.08 -4.69 14.02
C VAL A 236 -6.17 -5.08 12.85
N MET A 237 -5.13 -5.85 13.13
CA MET A 237 -4.17 -6.28 12.12
C MET A 237 -4.79 -7.19 11.04
N THR A 238 -5.84 -7.96 11.37
CA THR A 238 -6.54 -8.81 10.39
C THR A 238 -7.12 -8.07 9.18
N PHE A 239 -7.53 -6.81 9.34
CA PHE A 239 -8.05 -6.00 8.23
C PHE A 239 -7.03 -4.95 7.76
N LEU A 240 -6.19 -4.46 8.66
CA LEU A 240 -5.27 -3.37 8.36
C LEU A 240 -4.08 -3.82 7.50
N LEU A 241 -3.53 -5.01 7.75
CA LEU A 241 -2.42 -5.54 6.94
C LEU A 241 -2.85 -5.84 5.50
N PRO A 242 -3.96 -6.56 5.23
CA PRO A 242 -4.44 -6.74 3.85
C PRO A 242 -4.74 -5.40 3.16
N ALA A 243 -5.36 -4.46 3.88
CA ALA A 243 -5.64 -3.12 3.35
C ALA A 243 -4.35 -2.34 2.95
N ALA A 244 -3.22 -2.63 3.58
CA ALA A 244 -1.93 -2.03 3.24
C ALA A 244 -1.18 -2.80 2.14
N MET A 245 -1.28 -4.14 2.13
CA MET A 245 -0.50 -5.03 1.26
C MET A 245 -1.14 -5.27 -0.12
N GLU A 246 -2.46 -5.46 -0.18
CA GLU A 246 -3.15 -5.76 -1.44
C GLU A 246 -2.96 -4.67 -2.52
N PRO A 247 -2.95 -3.35 -2.20
CA PRO A 247 -2.62 -2.34 -3.19
C PRO A 247 -1.20 -2.46 -3.76
N LEU A 248 -0.22 -2.91 -2.98
CA LEU A 248 1.13 -3.18 -3.49
C LEU A 248 1.14 -4.39 -4.42
N GLN A 249 0.48 -5.47 -4.03
CA GLN A 249 0.39 -6.69 -4.85
C GLN A 249 -0.29 -6.42 -6.19
N SER A 250 -1.36 -5.61 -6.19
CA SER A 250 -2.03 -5.18 -7.41
C SER A 250 -1.16 -4.25 -8.26
N ALA A 251 -0.30 -3.43 -7.64
CA ALA A 251 0.59 -2.52 -8.35
C ALA A 251 1.84 -3.21 -8.92
N SER A 252 2.32 -4.28 -8.27
CA SER A 252 3.46 -5.06 -8.74
C SER A 252 3.11 -6.04 -9.87
N ASP A 253 1.85 -6.50 -9.98
CA ASP A 253 1.43 -7.36 -11.10
C ASP A 253 1.56 -6.61 -12.45
N PRO A 254 2.35 -7.11 -13.41
CA PRO A 254 2.45 -6.54 -14.75
C PRO A 254 1.12 -6.46 -15.51
N ARG A 255 0.13 -7.27 -15.11
CA ARG A 255 -1.23 -7.32 -15.69
C ARG A 255 -2.23 -6.40 -14.99
N SER A 256 -1.76 -5.52 -14.09
CA SER A 256 -2.62 -4.58 -13.39
C SER A 256 -3.42 -3.72 -14.36
N GLU A 257 -4.74 -3.72 -14.22
CA GLU A 257 -5.66 -2.88 -15.00
C GLU A 257 -5.79 -1.46 -14.42
N VAL A 258 -5.09 -1.16 -13.32
CA VAL A 258 -5.08 0.18 -12.72
C VAL A 258 -4.34 1.16 -13.64
N LYS A 259 -4.94 2.34 -13.84
CA LYS A 259 -4.36 3.41 -14.68
C LYS A 259 -2.91 3.73 -14.24
N PRO A 260 -1.92 3.75 -15.15
CA PRO A 260 -0.51 3.97 -14.79
C PRO A 260 -0.24 5.23 -13.98
N ALA A 261 -1.00 6.31 -14.26
CA ALA A 261 -0.89 7.58 -13.54
C ALA A 261 -1.27 7.50 -12.05
N LEU A 262 -1.99 6.45 -11.63
CA LEU A 262 -2.43 6.24 -10.24
C LEU A 262 -1.55 5.28 -9.47
N LEU A 263 -0.77 4.44 -10.16
CA LEU A 263 0.04 3.39 -9.53
C LEU A 263 1.08 3.97 -8.56
N HIS A 264 1.70 5.10 -8.92
CA HIS A 264 2.66 5.76 -8.04
C HIS A 264 2.00 6.22 -6.72
N GLU A 265 0.84 6.88 -6.79
CA GLU A 265 0.09 7.33 -5.61
C GLU A 265 -0.40 6.15 -4.76
N LEU A 266 -0.84 5.07 -5.41
CA LEU A 266 -1.27 3.83 -4.77
C LEU A 266 -0.15 3.20 -3.94
N ILE A 267 1.03 3.04 -4.55
CA ILE A 267 2.22 2.45 -3.91
C ILE A 267 2.66 3.29 -2.72
N LEU A 268 2.79 4.61 -2.89
CA LEU A 268 3.21 5.50 -1.81
C LEU A 268 2.20 5.52 -0.65
N GLY A 269 0.90 5.45 -0.95
CA GLY A 269 -0.14 5.30 0.06
C GLY A 269 0.10 4.06 0.94
N SER A 270 0.33 2.91 0.31
CA SER A 270 0.66 1.66 1.02
C SER A 270 1.98 1.73 1.79
N TYR A 271 3.03 2.35 1.23
CA TYR A 271 4.31 2.52 1.91
C TYR A 271 4.14 3.32 3.22
N LEU A 272 3.37 4.40 3.17
CA LEU A 272 3.07 5.21 4.36
C LEU A 272 2.29 4.41 5.40
N ILE A 273 1.28 3.65 4.99
CA ILE A 273 0.49 2.82 5.91
C ILE A 273 1.38 1.76 6.57
N LEU A 274 2.20 1.03 5.80
CA LEU A 274 3.09 -0.01 6.31
C LEU A 274 4.17 0.54 7.25
N ALA A 275 4.73 1.71 6.93
CA ALA A 275 5.63 2.42 7.83
C ALA A 275 4.92 2.80 9.14
N ALA A 276 3.71 3.35 9.08
CA ALA A 276 2.94 3.72 10.27
C ALA A 276 2.57 2.52 11.14
N ILE A 277 2.20 1.38 10.53
CA ILE A 277 1.98 0.11 11.25
C ILE A 277 3.25 -0.31 11.97
N SER A 278 4.39 -0.32 11.27
CA SER A 278 5.67 -0.77 11.83
C SER A 278 6.14 0.11 13.00
N GLN A 279 5.79 1.40 13.02
CA GLN A 279 6.13 2.29 14.13
C GLN A 279 5.24 2.09 15.37
N ARG A 280 4.10 1.40 15.24
CA ARG A 280 3.10 1.21 16.31
C ARG A 280 2.86 -0.24 16.71
N ALA A 281 3.37 -1.20 15.94
CA ALA A 281 3.22 -2.63 16.18
C ALA A 281 4.56 -3.35 15.97
N HIS A 282 4.84 -4.32 16.84
CA HIS A 282 5.92 -5.27 16.62
C HIS A 282 5.48 -6.32 15.60
N LEU A 283 6.24 -6.46 14.53
CA LEU A 283 6.01 -7.41 13.45
C LEU A 283 6.95 -8.60 13.63
N THR A 284 6.47 -9.80 13.34
CA THR A 284 7.33 -10.98 13.31
C THR A 284 8.37 -10.85 12.19
N ALA A 285 9.55 -11.46 12.36
CA ALA A 285 10.59 -11.44 11.33
C ALA A 285 10.09 -11.93 9.95
N LYS A 286 9.18 -12.90 9.93
CA LYS A 286 8.53 -13.38 8.70
C LYS A 286 7.64 -12.31 8.05
N ALA A 287 6.81 -11.62 8.86
CA ALA A 287 5.96 -10.54 8.37
C ALA A 287 6.80 -9.39 7.82
N THR A 288 7.85 -8.96 8.54
CA THR A 288 8.76 -7.90 8.10
C THR A 288 9.40 -8.27 6.76
N LYS A 289 9.98 -9.46 6.61
CA LYS A 289 10.57 -9.90 5.32
C LYS A 289 9.55 -9.92 4.18
N THR A 290 8.31 -10.33 4.45
CA THR A 290 7.22 -10.35 3.45
C THR A 290 6.87 -8.94 3.00
N ILE A 291 6.74 -8.01 3.96
CA ILE A 291 6.45 -6.59 3.70
C ILE A 291 7.58 -5.94 2.89
N LEU A 292 8.84 -6.14 3.30
CA LEU A 292 9.99 -5.60 2.58
C LEU A 292 10.06 -6.17 1.14
N GLY A 293 9.74 -7.45 0.95
CA GLY A 293 9.66 -8.06 -0.38
C GLY A 293 8.64 -7.36 -1.29
N ALA A 294 7.41 -7.19 -0.82
CA ALA A 294 6.35 -6.52 -1.57
C ALA A 294 6.68 -5.04 -1.91
N ILE A 295 7.41 -4.36 -1.04
CA ILE A 295 7.92 -3.01 -1.29
C ILE A 295 8.96 -3.01 -2.41
N VAL A 296 9.92 -3.93 -2.37
CA VAL A 296 10.96 -4.00 -3.42
C VAL A 296 10.41 -4.45 -4.77
N GLU A 297 9.36 -5.28 -4.80
CA GLU A 297 8.66 -5.64 -6.04
C GLU A 297 8.05 -4.42 -6.77
N CYS A 298 7.78 -3.32 -6.05
CA CYS A 298 7.27 -2.08 -6.62
C CYS A 298 8.36 -1.07 -7.00
N ALA A 299 9.65 -1.43 -6.88
CA ALA A 299 10.78 -0.52 -6.98
C ALA A 299 10.85 0.27 -8.30
N GLU A 300 10.49 -0.36 -9.43
CA GLU A 300 10.54 0.28 -10.76
C GLU A 300 9.56 1.46 -10.92
N ARG A 301 8.54 1.54 -10.05
CA ARG A 301 7.46 2.54 -10.12
C ARG A 301 7.64 3.69 -9.13
N VAL A 302 8.73 3.69 -8.36
CA VAL A 302 9.04 4.71 -7.34
C VAL A 302 10.50 5.15 -7.45
N SER A 303 10.82 6.31 -6.87
CA SER A 303 12.22 6.73 -6.79
C SER A 303 13.01 5.84 -5.82
N PRO A 304 14.31 5.60 -6.07
CA PRO A 304 15.18 4.88 -5.13
C PRO A 304 15.16 5.51 -3.73
N LYS A 305 15.08 6.86 -3.68
CA LYS A 305 14.90 7.63 -2.47
C LYS A 305 13.64 7.24 -1.70
N GLN A 306 12.47 7.21 -2.34
CA GLN A 306 11.23 6.80 -1.65
C GLN A 306 11.33 5.36 -1.13
N LEU A 307 11.88 4.45 -1.95
CA LEU A 307 12.06 3.05 -1.61
C LEU A 307 12.93 2.84 -0.37
N VAL A 308 14.17 3.34 -0.38
CA VAL A 308 15.13 3.15 0.72
C VAL A 308 14.58 3.73 2.03
N ARG A 309 13.96 4.90 1.95
CA ARG A 309 13.37 5.57 3.11
C ARG A 309 12.26 4.75 3.74
N THR A 310 11.41 4.13 2.93
CA THR A 310 10.35 3.24 3.42
C THR A 310 10.93 1.97 4.06
N LEU A 311 11.92 1.33 3.42
CA LEU A 311 12.56 0.12 3.95
C LEU A 311 13.19 0.38 5.34
N VAL A 312 13.93 1.49 5.47
CA VAL A 312 14.54 1.89 6.74
C VAL A 312 13.47 2.26 7.77
N SER A 313 12.45 3.03 7.38
CA SER A 313 11.36 3.42 8.30
C SER A 313 10.59 2.23 8.87
N ILE A 314 10.44 1.15 8.09
CA ILE A 314 9.82 -0.10 8.52
C ILE A 314 10.73 -0.89 9.44
N CYS A 315 12.04 -0.97 9.17
CA CYS A 315 12.96 -1.79 9.97
C CYS A 315 13.40 -1.10 11.28
N ALA A 316 13.53 0.23 11.29
CA ALA A 316 14.02 1.00 12.44
C ALA A 316 13.29 0.71 13.78
N PRO A 317 11.95 0.60 13.84
CA PRO A 317 11.24 0.27 15.09
C PRO A 317 11.19 -1.23 15.40
N GLN A 318 11.62 -2.11 14.49
CA GLN A 318 11.44 -3.56 14.60
C GLN A 318 12.63 -4.25 15.28
N ASP A 319 12.52 -5.54 15.57
CA ASP A 319 13.64 -6.32 16.06
C ASP A 319 14.70 -6.52 14.96
N HIS A 320 15.93 -6.82 15.38
CA HIS A 320 17.02 -7.07 14.44
C HIS A 320 16.71 -8.30 13.57
N LEU A 321 16.80 -8.14 12.26
CA LEU A 321 16.69 -9.24 11.30
C LEU A 321 18.08 -9.85 11.10
N GLU A 322 18.24 -11.15 11.33
CA GLU A 322 19.51 -11.83 11.08
C GLU A 322 19.89 -11.84 9.59
N LYS A 323 18.92 -12.08 8.71
CA LYS A 323 19.13 -12.21 7.26
C LYS A 323 17.95 -11.67 6.46
N LEU A 324 18.23 -10.93 5.39
CA LEU A 324 17.25 -10.58 4.36
C LEU A 324 17.09 -11.70 3.31
N SER A 325 15.98 -11.68 2.57
CA SER A 325 15.80 -12.61 1.45
C SER A 325 16.73 -12.26 0.30
N GLY A 326 17.32 -13.28 -0.31
CA GLY A 326 18.26 -13.09 -1.41
C GLY A 326 17.63 -12.45 -2.66
N SER A 327 16.35 -12.71 -2.93
CA SER A 327 15.62 -12.07 -4.03
C SER A 327 15.47 -10.57 -3.82
N LEU A 328 15.12 -10.15 -2.60
CA LEU A 328 15.01 -8.74 -2.23
C LEU A 328 16.32 -8.00 -2.47
N VAL A 329 17.44 -8.57 -1.99
CA VAL A 329 18.76 -7.93 -2.11
C VAL A 329 19.19 -7.85 -3.58
N LYS A 330 18.97 -8.91 -4.36
CA LYS A 330 19.24 -8.92 -5.81
C LYS A 330 18.48 -7.81 -6.52
N ASN A 331 17.20 -7.65 -6.23
CA ASN A 331 16.35 -6.64 -6.88
C ASN A 331 16.75 -5.22 -6.47
N LEU A 332 17.14 -4.99 -5.20
CA LEU A 332 17.60 -3.68 -4.75
C LEU A 332 18.92 -3.27 -5.40
N VAL A 333 19.89 -4.17 -5.47
CA VAL A 333 21.22 -3.90 -6.06
C VAL A 333 21.11 -3.55 -7.54
N ALA A 334 20.11 -4.09 -8.24
CA ALA A 334 19.87 -3.78 -9.65
C ALA A 334 19.33 -2.35 -9.91
N ILE A 335 18.92 -1.62 -8.87
CA ILE A 335 18.32 -0.28 -9.01
C ILE A 335 19.43 0.78 -9.24
N PRO A 336 19.36 1.56 -10.33
CA PRO A 336 20.31 2.62 -10.59
C PRO A 336 20.33 3.67 -9.47
N GLY A 337 21.52 4.04 -9.00
CA GLY A 337 21.71 5.07 -7.96
C GLY A 337 21.32 4.63 -6.55
N ILE A 338 21.03 3.35 -6.31
CA ILE A 338 20.64 2.84 -4.99
C ILE A 338 21.73 3.03 -3.94
N SER A 339 23.00 2.93 -4.33
CA SER A 339 24.16 3.08 -3.43
C SER A 339 24.18 4.46 -2.76
N ALA A 340 23.93 5.52 -3.52
CA ALA A 340 23.88 6.89 -2.99
C ALA A 340 22.75 7.07 -1.96
N GLU A 341 21.58 6.49 -2.23
CA GLU A 341 20.44 6.58 -1.31
C GLU A 341 20.64 5.74 -0.03
N LEU A 342 21.25 4.55 -0.15
CA LEU A 342 21.60 3.71 1.00
C LEU A 342 22.66 4.37 1.89
N VAL A 343 23.67 5.00 1.29
CA VAL A 343 24.67 5.82 2.01
C VAL A 343 23.97 6.99 2.71
N GLY A 344 23.09 7.71 2.02
CA GLY A 344 22.31 8.79 2.61
C GLY A 344 21.42 8.34 3.77
N ALA A 345 20.93 7.10 3.75
CA ALA A 345 20.09 6.53 4.79
C ALA A 345 20.85 6.21 6.09
N MET A 346 22.19 6.12 6.07
CA MET A 346 22.99 5.92 7.29
C MET A 346 22.84 7.06 8.30
N ALA A 347 22.43 8.25 7.85
CA ALA A 347 22.16 9.39 8.73
C ALA A 347 20.89 9.21 9.59
N TRP A 348 20.11 8.15 9.37
CA TRP A 348 18.80 7.96 9.97
C TRP A 348 18.88 7.02 11.17
N THR A 349 18.17 7.37 12.24
CA THR A 349 18.09 6.54 13.44
C THR A 349 17.47 5.17 13.13
N GLY A 350 18.15 4.09 13.52
CA GLY A 350 17.68 2.72 13.30
C GLY A 350 17.98 2.15 11.91
N ALA A 351 18.73 2.87 11.06
CA ALA A 351 19.12 2.40 9.73
C ALA A 351 19.94 1.10 9.78
N GLU A 352 20.71 0.88 10.84
CA GLU A 352 21.49 -0.33 11.08
C GLU A 352 20.64 -1.61 11.07
N LYS A 353 19.35 -1.52 11.45
CA LYS A 353 18.45 -2.69 11.46
C LYS A 353 18.09 -3.20 10.06
N PHE A 354 18.15 -2.33 9.06
CA PHE A 354 18.03 -2.71 7.66
C PHE A 354 19.39 -2.94 7.02
N LEU A 355 20.35 -2.02 7.25
CA LEU A 355 21.64 -2.00 6.57
C LEU A 355 22.55 -3.16 6.98
N ASN A 356 22.58 -3.59 8.24
CA ASN A 356 23.42 -4.72 8.66
C ASN A 356 23.07 -6.02 7.92
N PRO A 357 21.81 -6.53 7.95
CA PRO A 357 21.47 -7.74 7.24
C PRO A 357 21.45 -7.59 5.72
N PHE A 358 21.36 -6.35 5.21
CA PHE A 358 21.53 -6.05 3.79
C PHE A 358 23.00 -6.19 3.37
N ILE A 359 23.91 -5.56 4.10
CA ILE A 359 25.36 -5.63 3.84
C ILE A 359 25.85 -7.07 3.97
N ASP A 360 25.47 -7.79 5.03
CA ASP A 360 25.87 -9.20 5.19
C ASP A 360 25.43 -10.06 3.97
N ASN A 361 24.23 -9.84 3.45
CA ASN A 361 23.76 -10.55 2.27
C ASN A 361 24.53 -10.15 0.99
N ILE A 362 24.82 -8.86 0.79
CA ILE A 362 25.64 -8.39 -0.35
C ILE A 362 27.06 -8.97 -0.27
N LEU A 363 27.64 -9.03 0.93
CA LEU A 363 28.97 -9.60 1.12
C LEU A 363 29.04 -11.07 0.69
N SER A 364 27.95 -11.83 0.78
CA SER A 364 27.87 -13.20 0.23
C SER A 364 27.77 -13.28 -1.30
N ARG A 365 27.78 -12.13 -2.01
CA ARG A 365 27.51 -12.01 -3.44
C ARG A 365 28.47 -11.06 -4.16
N VAL A 366 29.63 -10.79 -3.58
CA VAL A 366 30.61 -9.83 -4.11
C VAL A 366 31.18 -10.23 -5.48
N ASP A 367 30.98 -11.47 -5.91
CA ASP A 367 31.32 -11.91 -7.28
C ASP A 367 30.49 -11.16 -8.34
N ASN A 368 29.35 -10.61 -7.95
CA ASN A 368 28.56 -9.73 -8.81
C ASN A 368 29.10 -8.29 -8.70
N ALA A 369 29.51 -7.72 -9.83
CA ALA A 369 30.08 -6.36 -9.91
C ALA A 369 29.18 -5.30 -9.25
N SER A 370 27.86 -5.32 -9.50
CA SER A 370 26.93 -4.36 -8.89
C SER A 370 26.81 -4.54 -7.38
N ALA A 371 26.89 -5.78 -6.89
CA ALA A 371 26.88 -6.06 -5.46
C ALA A 371 28.18 -5.54 -4.80
N PHE A 372 29.33 -5.75 -5.45
CA PHE A 372 30.61 -5.22 -5.00
C PHE A 372 30.61 -3.69 -4.97
N GLU A 373 30.15 -3.01 -6.03
CA GLU A 373 30.05 -1.54 -6.08
C GLU A 373 29.19 -0.98 -4.95
N VAL A 374 28.05 -1.61 -4.67
CA VAL A 374 27.19 -1.21 -3.54
C VAL A 374 27.87 -1.46 -2.20
N ALA A 375 28.55 -2.61 -2.01
CA ALA A 375 29.30 -2.90 -0.78
C ALA A 375 30.43 -1.89 -0.55
N GLU A 376 31.21 -1.61 -1.59
CA GLU A 376 32.32 -0.64 -1.56
C GLU A 376 31.80 0.76 -1.21
N ALA A 377 30.73 1.22 -1.86
CA ALA A 377 30.13 2.52 -1.56
C ALA A 377 29.67 2.65 -0.10
N LEU A 378 29.11 1.60 0.49
CA LEU A 378 28.66 1.59 1.89
C LEU A 378 29.83 1.58 2.86
N VAL A 379 30.83 0.71 2.63
CA VAL A 379 32.00 0.54 3.51
C VAL A 379 32.95 1.75 3.46
N THR A 380 33.03 2.45 2.33
CA THR A 380 33.88 3.63 2.16
C THR A 380 33.18 4.96 2.49
N SER A 381 31.89 4.91 2.82
CA SER A 381 31.10 6.09 3.22
C SER A 381 31.73 6.83 4.40
N SER A 382 31.82 8.15 4.31
CA SER A 382 32.25 9.00 5.42
C SER A 382 31.24 9.04 6.58
N GLY A 383 29.97 8.72 6.30
CA GLY A 383 28.89 8.64 7.28
C GLY A 383 28.68 7.26 7.88
N LEU A 384 29.62 6.32 7.70
CA LEU A 384 29.49 4.95 8.17
C LEU A 384 29.38 4.90 9.71
N LEU A 385 28.25 4.39 10.20
CA LEU A 385 28.01 4.22 11.64
C LEU A 385 28.94 3.15 12.24
N PRO A 386 29.49 3.35 13.46
CA PRO A 386 30.40 2.37 14.09
C PRO A 386 29.80 0.97 14.24
N SER A 387 28.49 0.87 14.52
CA SER A 387 27.78 -0.42 14.61
C SER A 387 27.73 -1.17 13.28
N ILE A 388 27.50 -0.44 12.18
CA ILE A 388 27.50 -1.00 10.82
C ILE A 388 28.93 -1.39 10.42
N ALA A 389 29.92 -0.54 10.72
CA ALA A 389 31.33 -0.83 10.49
C ALA A 389 31.77 -2.12 11.21
N GLN A 390 31.47 -2.25 12.51
CA GLN A 390 31.81 -3.43 13.29
C GLN A 390 31.11 -4.69 12.77
N SER A 391 29.80 -4.60 12.47
CA SER A 391 29.03 -5.73 11.93
C SER A 391 29.55 -6.18 10.55
N SER A 392 29.91 -5.22 9.68
CA SER A 392 30.48 -5.50 8.36
C SER A 392 31.88 -6.11 8.47
N ALA A 393 32.73 -5.59 9.37
CA ALA A 393 34.06 -6.13 9.65
C ALA A 393 33.98 -7.57 10.17
N ALA A 394 33.11 -7.85 11.13
CA ALA A 394 32.91 -9.20 11.66
C ALA A 394 32.44 -10.16 10.57
N SER A 395 31.52 -9.71 9.71
CA SER A 395 31.00 -10.48 8.58
C SER A 395 32.08 -10.79 7.53
N LEU A 396 32.97 -9.85 7.24
CA LEU A 396 34.13 -10.05 6.36
C LEU A 396 35.17 -10.98 6.98
N LEU A 397 35.49 -10.81 8.27
CA LEU A 397 36.45 -11.65 8.99
C LEU A 397 36.01 -13.11 9.03
N ARG A 398 34.74 -13.38 9.39
CA ARG A 398 34.20 -14.76 9.39
C ARG A 398 34.34 -15.42 8.01
N ARG A 399 34.07 -14.69 6.93
CA ARG A 399 34.20 -15.18 5.55
C ARG A 399 35.64 -15.41 5.09
N LEU A 400 36.58 -14.59 5.57
CA LEU A 400 38.01 -14.74 5.25
C LEU A 400 38.68 -15.86 6.02
N VAL A 401 38.16 -16.19 7.21
CA VAL A 401 38.64 -17.32 8.03
C VAL A 401 38.05 -18.65 7.55
N ASP A 402 36.83 -18.66 7.01
CA ASP A 402 36.27 -19.84 6.35
C ASP A 402 37.03 -20.16 5.05
N GLU A 403 37.93 -21.15 5.09
CA GLU A 403 38.89 -21.52 4.03
C GLU A 403 38.26 -22.00 2.69
N ASN A 404 36.94 -22.10 2.60
CA ASN A 404 36.22 -22.74 1.48
C ASN A 404 35.90 -21.82 0.28
N LEU A 405 36.30 -20.54 0.27
CA LEU A 405 35.81 -19.56 -0.70
C LEU A 405 36.93 -18.74 -1.38
N ALA A 406 37.74 -19.41 -2.20
CA ALA A 406 38.91 -18.81 -2.87
C ALA A 406 38.57 -17.71 -3.91
N GLU A 407 37.42 -17.80 -4.59
CA GLU A 407 37.09 -16.89 -5.72
C GLU A 407 36.78 -15.46 -5.27
N SER A 408 36.11 -15.29 -4.12
CA SER A 408 35.72 -13.98 -3.57
C SER A 408 36.74 -13.40 -2.57
N PHE A 409 37.79 -14.15 -2.24
CA PHE A 409 38.75 -13.81 -1.18
C PHE A 409 39.40 -12.44 -1.38
N ALA A 410 39.83 -12.14 -2.61
CA ALA A 410 40.45 -10.86 -2.95
C ALA A 410 39.49 -9.67 -2.76
N ALA A 411 38.21 -9.85 -3.11
CA ALA A 411 37.18 -8.82 -2.96
C ALA A 411 36.89 -8.53 -1.48
N TRP A 412 36.69 -9.57 -0.66
CA TRP A 412 36.48 -9.40 0.79
C TRP A 412 37.68 -8.77 1.48
N ARG A 413 38.89 -9.19 1.12
CA ARG A 413 40.13 -8.62 1.64
C ARG A 413 40.25 -7.13 1.30
N SER A 414 39.93 -6.75 0.05
CA SER A 414 39.95 -5.36 -0.39
C SER A 414 38.99 -4.50 0.44
N LEU A 415 37.73 -4.96 0.60
CA LEU A 415 36.72 -4.27 1.41
C LEU A 415 37.14 -4.15 2.89
N LEU A 416 37.72 -5.21 3.47
CA LEU A 416 38.20 -5.18 4.85
C LEU A 416 39.39 -4.23 5.02
N SER A 417 40.30 -4.15 4.04
CA SER A 417 41.41 -3.20 4.03
C SER A 417 40.92 -1.76 4.02
N GLN A 418 39.98 -1.44 3.12
CA GLN A 418 39.36 -0.11 3.04
C GLN A 418 38.64 0.27 4.35
N LEU A 419 37.93 -0.70 4.96
CA LEU A 419 37.26 -0.51 6.24
C LEU A 419 38.27 -0.29 7.38
N HIS A 420 39.39 -1.03 7.40
CA HIS A 420 40.44 -0.89 8.40
C HIS A 420 41.11 0.49 8.33
N GLN A 421 41.37 1.01 7.12
CA GLN A 421 41.96 2.34 6.94
C GLN A 421 41.06 3.47 7.48
N ARG A 422 39.74 3.32 7.38
CA ARG A 422 38.76 4.34 7.78
C ARG A 422 38.26 4.20 9.22
N GLN A 423 38.05 2.97 9.67
CA GLN A 423 37.44 2.63 10.96
C GLN A 423 38.24 1.52 11.69
N PRO A 424 39.53 1.75 12.03
CA PRO A 424 40.39 0.73 12.61
C PRO A 424 39.86 0.19 13.95
N LYS A 425 39.23 1.05 14.77
CA LYS A 425 38.61 0.67 16.04
C LYS A 425 37.47 -0.33 15.87
N ALA A 426 36.65 -0.17 14.82
CA ALA A 426 35.53 -1.07 14.55
C ALA A 426 36.03 -2.44 14.09
N VAL A 427 37.11 -2.48 13.28
CA VAL A 427 37.74 -3.72 12.85
C VAL A 427 38.39 -4.46 14.02
N GLN A 428 39.04 -3.74 14.95
CA GLN A 428 39.61 -4.33 16.17
C GLN A 428 38.52 -4.91 17.11
N ALA A 429 37.43 -4.18 17.31
CA ALA A 429 36.30 -4.68 18.11
C ALA A 429 35.65 -5.91 17.45
N ALA A 430 35.54 -5.91 16.11
CA ALA A 430 35.03 -7.05 15.36
C ALA A 430 35.96 -8.27 15.45
N SER A 431 37.28 -8.09 15.37
CA SER A 431 38.22 -9.20 15.51
C SER A 431 38.17 -9.83 16.90
N GLN A 432 38.08 -9.02 17.96
CA GLN A 432 37.90 -9.52 19.32
C GLN A 432 36.61 -10.33 19.44
N SER A 433 35.49 -9.80 18.93
CA SER A 433 34.20 -10.50 18.94
C SER A 433 34.23 -11.84 18.19
N VAL A 434 34.90 -11.91 17.03
CA VAL A 434 34.99 -13.17 16.26
C VAL A 434 35.88 -14.20 16.95
N ILE A 435 36.95 -13.77 17.63
CA ILE A 435 37.83 -14.64 18.43
C ILE A 435 37.10 -15.15 19.68
N GLU A 436 36.30 -14.31 20.33
CA GLU A 436 35.47 -14.69 21.48
C GLU A 436 34.36 -15.68 21.09
N GLU A 437 33.83 -15.59 19.87
CA GLU A 437 32.84 -16.54 19.32
C GLU A 437 33.45 -17.91 19.02
N ASN A 438 34.67 -17.96 18.48
CA ASN A 438 35.42 -19.19 18.25
C ASN A 438 36.92 -18.97 18.42
N GLU A 439 37.51 -19.49 19.51
CA GLU A 439 38.92 -19.32 19.82
C GLU A 439 39.85 -19.99 18.78
N GLU A 440 39.36 -21.02 18.06
CA GLU A 440 40.09 -21.67 16.97
C GLU A 440 40.38 -20.71 15.80
N HIS A 441 39.58 -19.64 15.65
CA HIS A 441 39.78 -18.64 14.59
C HIS A 441 40.89 -17.63 14.90
N ARG A 442 41.48 -17.66 16.11
CA ARG A 442 42.43 -16.64 16.58
C ARG A 442 43.61 -16.43 15.62
N ASP A 443 44.34 -17.50 15.31
CA ASP A 443 45.53 -17.42 14.47
C ASP A 443 45.18 -16.96 13.05
N ALA A 444 44.06 -17.43 12.50
CA ALA A 444 43.58 -17.04 11.18
C ALA A 444 43.18 -15.55 11.13
N VAL A 445 42.46 -15.06 12.14
CA VAL A 445 42.09 -13.64 12.25
C VAL A 445 43.33 -12.76 12.38
N GLU A 446 44.29 -13.14 13.23
CA GLU A 446 45.54 -12.40 13.40
C GLU A 446 46.37 -12.38 12.10
N GLN A 447 46.45 -13.49 11.36
CA GLN A 447 47.10 -13.54 10.05
C GLN A 447 46.42 -12.63 9.02
N VAL A 448 45.08 -12.64 8.96
CA VAL A 448 44.33 -11.74 8.08
C VAL A 448 44.66 -10.29 8.42
N LEU A 449 44.62 -9.89 9.69
CA LEU A 449 44.92 -8.53 10.11
C LEU A 449 46.37 -8.11 9.80
N LEU A 450 47.36 -8.95 10.11
CA LEU A 450 48.77 -8.71 9.81
C LEU A 450 49.00 -8.47 8.32
N SER A 451 48.30 -9.24 7.48
CA SER A 451 48.43 -9.14 6.05
C SER A 451 47.80 -7.85 5.49
N LEU A 452 46.82 -7.22 6.17
CA LEU A 452 46.23 -5.94 5.76
C LEU A 452 47.20 -4.76 5.95
N THR A 453 48.16 -4.88 6.87
CA THR A 453 49.22 -3.88 7.11
C THR A 453 50.39 -3.96 6.13
N VAL A 454 50.48 -5.02 5.32
CA VAL A 454 51.52 -5.16 4.28
C VAL A 454 50.99 -4.58 2.96
N PRO A 455 51.67 -3.58 2.36
CA PRO A 455 51.26 -3.06 1.05
C PRO A 455 51.38 -4.16 -0.01
N ILE A 456 50.35 -4.34 -0.83
CA ILE A 456 50.42 -5.21 -2.01
C ILE A 456 51.45 -4.63 -2.97
N ALA A 457 52.53 -5.35 -3.20
CA ALA A 457 53.43 -5.07 -4.31
C ALA A 457 52.68 -5.36 -5.63
N GLY A 458 52.34 -4.28 -6.35
CA GLY A 458 52.12 -4.25 -7.80
C GLY A 458 51.11 -5.22 -8.41
N GLY A 459 49.95 -4.69 -8.82
CA GLY A 459 49.31 -5.15 -10.06
C GLY A 459 50.25 -4.85 -11.25
N PRO A 460 50.09 -5.54 -12.40
CA PRO A 460 51.04 -5.45 -13.50
C PRO A 460 51.02 -4.03 -14.07
N THR A 461 52.04 -3.24 -13.75
CA THR A 461 52.36 -2.03 -14.48
C THR A 461 52.87 -2.44 -15.84
N ALA A 462 52.03 -2.32 -16.86
CA ALA A 462 52.52 -2.08 -18.21
C ALA A 462 53.25 -0.74 -18.16
N ASP A 463 54.57 -0.80 -18.04
CA ASP A 463 55.56 0.18 -18.50
C ASP A 463 56.94 -0.24 -17.97
N ALA A 464 57.44 -1.34 -18.54
CA ALA A 464 58.83 -1.73 -18.46
C ALA A 464 59.42 -1.70 -19.86
N GLU A 465 59.48 -0.52 -20.46
CA GLU A 465 60.31 -0.26 -21.63
C GLU A 465 60.65 1.23 -21.70
N THR A 466 61.69 1.64 -20.96
CA THR A 466 62.73 2.57 -21.42
C THR A 466 63.75 2.76 -20.28
N ALA A 467 64.68 1.82 -20.17
CA ALA A 467 65.95 2.09 -19.51
C ALA A 467 66.97 2.46 -20.59
N THR A 468 67.25 3.75 -20.75
CA THR A 468 68.53 4.18 -21.32
C THR A 468 68.96 5.53 -20.76
N LEU A 469 70.01 5.45 -19.92
CA LEU A 469 71.17 6.34 -19.87
C LEU A 469 70.94 7.85 -19.84
N LEU A 470 71.24 8.47 -18.69
CA LEU A 470 72.20 9.57 -18.63
C LEU A 470 72.77 9.74 -17.21
N VAL A 471 74.09 9.54 -17.11
CA VAL A 471 74.93 9.80 -15.96
C VAL A 471 75.38 11.26 -15.98
N GLY A 472 75.27 11.93 -14.82
CA GLY A 472 76.20 12.94 -14.31
C GLY A 472 76.07 14.38 -14.82
N SER A 473 75.77 15.34 -13.93
CA SER A 473 76.82 16.11 -13.24
C SER A 473 76.21 17.14 -12.28
N SER A 474 76.80 17.24 -11.09
CA SER A 474 76.71 18.35 -10.16
C SER A 474 77.18 19.68 -10.78
N THR A 475 76.50 20.79 -10.48
CA THR A 475 77.09 22.01 -9.89
C THR A 475 76.00 23.02 -9.52
N SER A 476 76.20 23.60 -8.33
CA SER A 476 75.71 24.87 -7.79
C SER A 476 75.70 26.04 -8.78
N ASP A 477 74.57 26.76 -8.84
CA ASP A 477 74.38 28.12 -8.28
C ASP A 477 72.88 28.48 -8.24
#